data_AF-A0A410X5E4-F1
#
_entry.id   AF-A0A410X5E4-F1
#
_cell.length_a   1.000
_cell.length_b   1.000
_cell.length_c   1.000
_cell.angle_alpha   90.00
_cell.angle_beta   90.00
_cell.angle_gamma   90.00
#
_symmetry.space_group_name_H-M   'P 1'
#
loop_
_entity.id
_entity.type
_entity.pdbx_description
1 polymer ?
#
loop_
_entity_poly.entity_id
_entity_poly.type
_entity_poly.pdbx_seq_one_letter_code
_entity_poly.pdbx_strand_id
1 'polypeptide(L)'
;MNLTDKLNAQLFRYPPSQKPELLNPLVLAYVGDAVYEMFIRQYVISMPSQRPNHLHRTATRYVSAKAQSKALLALLPLLTEEETDIVKRGRNAKSGSTAKNADVLEYRHSTAFESLIGYLYYKQAYERLNYIMEASLAPEKITALAASESEAGPASNQPGGTDAGTGRVQADASEEPEAAGADPEAPSDAHKL
;
A
#
# COMPACT_ATOMS: atom_id res chain seq x y z
N MET A 1 -19.83 25.82 11.43
CA MET A 1 -19.20 24.73 12.20
C MET A 1 -18.38 25.36 13.33
N ASN A 2 -18.77 25.11 14.59
CA ASN A 2 -18.16 25.69 15.78
C ASN A 2 -16.74 25.10 16.01
N LEU A 3 -15.84 25.83 16.67
CA LEU A 3 -14.53 25.32 17.13
C LEU A 3 -14.66 23.98 17.88
N THR A 4 -15.73 23.80 18.66
CA THR A 4 -16.06 22.53 19.34
C THR A 4 -16.36 21.39 18.36
N ASP A 5 -17.02 21.68 17.23
CA ASP A 5 -17.29 20.68 16.18
C ASP A 5 -16.02 20.30 15.41
N LYS A 6 -15.09 21.26 15.23
CA LYS A 6 -13.75 21.01 14.66
C LYS A 6 -12.88 20.14 15.57
N LEU A 7 -13.06 20.26 16.89
CA LEU A 7 -12.35 19.46 17.90
C LEU A 7 -12.86 18.01 17.99
N ASN A 8 -14.10 17.74 17.55
CA ASN A 8 -14.84 16.52 17.88
C ASN A 8 -14.89 15.42 16.80
N ALA A 9 -14.12 15.46 15.71
CA ALA A 9 -14.28 14.43 14.66
C ALA A 9 -13.05 13.59 14.29
N GLN A 10 -11.82 13.93 14.70
CA GLN A 10 -10.65 13.11 14.36
C GLN A 10 -9.64 13.05 15.51
N LEU A 11 -9.28 11.82 15.91
CA LEU A 11 -8.27 11.54 16.94
C LEU A 11 -6.89 12.11 16.57
N PHE A 12 -6.64 12.27 15.26
CA PHE A 12 -5.39 12.81 14.71
C PHE A 12 -5.68 13.96 13.75
N ARG A 13 -4.95 15.09 13.91
CA ARG A 13 -5.41 16.41 13.43
C ARG A 13 -4.40 17.17 12.56
N TYR A 14 -3.20 16.63 12.39
CA TYR A 14 -2.11 17.31 11.72
C TYR A 14 -1.95 16.73 10.30
N PRO A 15 -2.30 17.49 9.25
CA PRO A 15 -2.07 17.06 7.88
C PRO A 15 -0.57 17.10 7.56
N PRO A 16 -0.11 16.29 6.58
CA PRO A 16 1.25 16.39 6.10
C PRO A 16 1.48 17.70 5.35
N SER A 17 2.73 18.16 5.30
CA SER A 17 3.11 19.39 4.58
C SER A 17 3.04 19.27 3.05
N GLN A 18 2.94 18.05 2.52
CA GLN A 18 2.81 17.74 1.09
C GLN A 18 1.75 16.66 0.90
N LYS A 19 1.29 16.49 -0.34
CA LYS A 19 0.39 15.37 -0.69
C LYS A 19 1.04 14.04 -0.31
N PRO A 20 0.29 13.07 0.25
CA PRO A 20 0.84 11.79 0.73
C PRO A 20 1.68 11.04 -0.31
N GLU A 21 1.30 11.11 -1.59
CA GLU A 21 1.99 10.45 -2.70
C GLU A 21 3.41 11.01 -2.89
N LEU A 22 3.64 12.28 -2.54
CA LEU A 22 4.91 12.99 -2.72
C LEU A 22 5.84 12.90 -1.52
N LEU A 23 5.36 12.40 -0.38
CA LEU A 23 6.17 12.30 0.82
C LEU A 23 7.33 11.30 0.64
N ASN A 24 8.45 11.62 1.27
CA ASN A 24 9.59 10.70 1.36
C ASN A 24 9.12 9.38 2.01
N PRO A 25 9.42 8.20 1.43
CA PRO A 25 8.98 6.93 1.99
C PRO A 25 9.44 6.70 3.44
N LEU A 26 10.61 7.20 3.84
CA LEU A 26 11.07 7.09 5.23
C LEU A 26 10.22 7.93 6.20
N VAL A 27 9.66 9.05 5.73
CA VAL A 27 8.72 9.88 6.51
C VAL A 27 7.37 9.18 6.63
N LEU A 28 6.90 8.55 5.55
CA LEU A 28 5.71 7.70 5.59
C LEU A 28 5.90 6.51 6.53
N ALA A 29 7.04 5.82 6.46
CA ALA A 29 7.38 4.70 7.33
C ALA A 29 7.42 5.12 8.81
N TYR A 30 7.98 6.30 9.11
CA TYR A 30 8.03 6.82 10.47
C TYR A 30 6.64 6.91 11.14
N VAL A 31 5.63 7.42 10.44
CA VAL A 31 4.27 7.46 11.00
C VAL A 31 3.59 6.09 10.90
N GLY A 32 3.87 5.34 9.84
CA GLY A 32 3.25 4.05 9.58
C GLY A 32 3.59 3.00 10.64
N ASP A 33 4.83 2.98 11.12
CA ASP A 33 5.26 2.16 12.25
C ASP A 33 4.41 2.46 13.50
N ALA A 34 4.23 3.73 13.85
CA ALA A 34 3.40 4.11 15.01
C ALA A 34 1.92 3.74 14.85
N VAL A 35 1.35 3.92 13.65
CA VAL A 35 -0.03 3.55 13.34
C VAL A 35 -0.22 2.04 13.45
N TYR A 36 0.69 1.25 12.86
CA TYR A 36 0.63 -0.20 12.90
C TYR A 36 0.85 -0.75 14.32
N GLU A 37 1.81 -0.21 15.06
CA GLU A 37 2.06 -0.56 16.46
C GLU A 37 0.81 -0.32 17.32
N MET A 38 0.11 0.80 17.12
CA MET A 38 -1.14 1.09 17.84
C MET A 38 -2.25 0.10 17.49
N PHE A 39 -2.40 -0.25 16.20
CA PHE A 39 -3.35 -1.27 15.76
C PHE A 39 -3.04 -2.63 16.40
N ILE A 40 -1.79 -3.09 16.32
CA ILE A 40 -1.38 -4.37 16.91
C ILE A 40 -1.58 -4.38 18.41
N ARG A 41 -1.24 -3.29 19.12
CA ARG A 41 -1.49 -3.18 20.57
C ARG A 41 -2.96 -3.34 20.91
N GLN A 42 -3.85 -2.68 20.18
CA GLN A 42 -5.30 -2.85 20.36
C GLN A 42 -5.74 -4.29 20.09
N TYR A 43 -5.24 -4.90 19.02
CA TYR A 43 -5.53 -6.30 18.68
C TYR A 43 -5.05 -7.29 19.75
N VAL A 44 -3.83 -7.15 20.27
CA VAL A 44 -3.34 -8.06 21.32
C VAL A 44 -4.01 -7.81 22.67
N ILE A 45 -4.43 -6.57 22.96
CA ILE A 45 -5.22 -6.24 24.14
C ILE A 45 -6.65 -6.79 24.04
N SER A 46 -7.21 -6.96 22.84
CA SER A 46 -8.53 -7.60 22.70
C SER A 46 -8.50 -9.12 22.93
N MET A 47 -7.30 -9.72 23.00
CA MET A 47 -7.14 -11.15 23.28
C MET A 47 -7.30 -11.50 24.77
N PRO A 48 -7.50 -12.79 25.12
CA PRO A 48 -7.79 -13.20 26.50
C PRO A 48 -6.69 -12.89 27.53
N SER A 49 -5.43 -12.75 27.14
CA SER A 49 -4.32 -12.60 28.09
C SER A 49 -3.84 -11.15 28.23
N GLN A 50 -4.08 -10.55 29.40
CA GLN A 50 -3.71 -9.16 29.73
C GLN A 50 -2.36 -9.01 30.45
N ARG A 51 -1.55 -10.08 30.56
CA ARG A 51 -0.25 -10.00 31.25
C ARG A 51 0.76 -9.19 30.42
N PRO A 52 1.44 -8.16 30.97
CA PRO A 52 2.35 -7.30 30.19
C PRO A 52 3.40 -8.05 29.36
N ASN A 53 4.07 -9.05 29.95
CA ASN A 53 5.06 -9.88 29.24
C ASN A 53 4.43 -10.75 28.14
N HIS A 54 3.15 -11.10 28.23
CA HIS A 54 2.43 -11.79 27.18
C HIS A 54 2.07 -10.82 26.05
N LEU A 55 1.54 -9.64 26.38
CA LEU A 55 1.17 -8.61 25.42
C LEU A 55 2.38 -8.19 24.57
N HIS A 56 3.50 -7.87 25.21
CA HIS A 56 4.73 -7.49 24.51
C HIS A 56 5.20 -8.59 23.56
N ARG A 57 5.37 -9.83 24.05
CA ARG A 57 5.80 -10.97 23.20
C ARG A 57 4.84 -11.25 22.05
N THR A 58 3.54 -11.08 22.27
CA THR A 58 2.51 -11.28 21.25
C THR A 58 2.58 -10.19 20.20
N ALA A 59 2.71 -8.92 20.59
CA ALA A 59 2.87 -7.80 19.67
C ALA A 59 4.12 -7.95 18.81
N THR A 60 5.26 -8.33 19.38
CA THR A 60 6.53 -8.54 18.65
C THR A 60 6.41 -9.53 17.49
N ARG A 61 5.50 -10.52 17.58
CA ARG A 61 5.24 -11.46 16.48
C ARG A 61 4.63 -10.83 15.24
N TYR A 62 4.04 -9.64 15.37
CA TYR A 62 3.44 -8.89 14.27
C TYR A 62 4.31 -7.70 13.83
N VAL A 63 4.95 -7.02 14.78
CA VAL A 63 5.65 -5.75 14.52
C VAL A 63 7.15 -5.90 14.24
N SER A 64 7.71 -7.11 14.35
CA SER A 64 9.11 -7.34 13.92
C SER A 64 9.28 -7.18 12.40
N ALA A 65 10.45 -6.73 11.96
CA ALA A 65 10.76 -6.55 10.53
C ALA A 65 10.47 -7.81 9.70
N LYS A 66 10.81 -8.99 10.24
CA LYS A 66 10.48 -10.30 9.64
C LYS A 66 8.99 -10.51 9.44
N ALA A 67 8.19 -10.20 10.46
CA ALA A 67 6.75 -10.38 10.41
C ALA A 67 6.12 -9.40 9.41
N GLN A 68 6.54 -8.13 9.44
CA GLN A 68 6.08 -7.11 8.50
C GLN A 68 6.48 -7.43 7.06
N SER A 69 7.70 -7.91 6.83
CA SER A 69 8.16 -8.38 5.53
C SER A 69 7.29 -9.54 5.01
N LYS A 70 7.02 -10.55 5.85
CA LYS A 70 6.11 -11.65 5.49
C LYS A 70 4.71 -11.15 5.17
N ALA A 71 4.18 -10.22 5.97
CA ALA A 71 2.86 -9.65 5.75
C ALA A 71 2.79 -8.90 4.42
N LEU A 72 3.76 -8.03 4.13
CA LEU A 72 3.81 -7.30 2.87
C LEU A 72 3.81 -8.23 1.66
N LEU A 73 4.65 -9.27 1.67
CA LEU A 73 4.73 -10.21 0.55
C LEU A 73 3.38 -10.91 0.28
N ALA A 74 2.64 -11.25 1.34
CA ALA A 74 1.30 -11.83 1.21
C ALA A 74 0.28 -10.80 0.70
N LEU A 75 0.43 -9.52 1.04
CA LEU A 75 -0.48 -8.45 0.63
C LEU A 75 -0.30 -8.00 -0.81
N LEU A 76 0.86 -8.23 -1.44
CA LEU A 76 1.17 -7.74 -2.80
C LEU A 76 0.06 -7.96 -3.84
N PRO A 77 -0.60 -9.13 -3.94
CA PRO A 77 -1.67 -9.36 -4.92
C PRO A 77 -2.95 -8.54 -4.64
N LEU A 78 -3.12 -8.05 -3.41
CA LEU A 78 -4.28 -7.27 -3.00
C LEU A 78 -4.10 -5.77 -3.22
N LEU A 79 -2.88 -5.31 -3.53
CA LEU A 79 -2.56 -3.90 -3.67
C LEU A 79 -3.02 -3.35 -5.01
N THR A 80 -3.51 -2.13 -4.99
CA THR A 80 -3.72 -1.31 -6.19
C THR A 80 -2.38 -0.93 -6.81
N GLU A 81 -2.40 -0.43 -8.05
CA GLU A 81 -1.19 0.07 -8.72
C GLU A 81 -0.53 1.22 -7.93
N GLU A 82 -1.33 2.14 -7.42
CA GLU A 82 -0.87 3.28 -6.62
C GLU A 82 -0.19 2.80 -5.32
N GLU A 83 -0.83 1.90 -4.57
CA GLU A 83 -0.25 1.30 -3.36
C GLU A 83 1.03 0.52 -3.65
N THR A 84 1.07 -0.17 -4.80
CA THR A 84 2.27 -0.89 -5.27
C THR A 84 3.42 0.06 -5.55
N ASP A 85 3.17 1.27 -6.09
CA ASP A 85 4.19 2.29 -6.25
C ASP A 85 4.75 2.76 -4.89
N ILE A 86 3.89 3.03 -3.91
CA ILE A 86 4.33 3.39 -2.54
C ILE A 86 5.29 2.32 -1.99
N VAL A 87 4.90 1.05 -2.10
CA VAL A 87 5.69 -0.10 -1.64
C VAL A 87 7.03 -0.18 -2.37
N LYS A 88 7.06 0.01 -3.69
CA LYS A 88 8.30 0.02 -4.48
C LYS A 88 9.24 1.13 -4.01
N ARG A 89 8.73 2.34 -3.77
CA ARG A 89 9.52 3.47 -3.27
C ARG A 89 10.06 3.22 -1.87
N GLY A 90 9.24 2.69 -0.95
CA GLY A 90 9.66 2.31 0.39
C GLY A 90 10.77 1.26 0.39
N ARG A 91 10.65 0.23 -0.44
CA ARG A 91 11.67 -0.83 -0.58
C ARG A 91 13.01 -0.29 -1.08
N ASN A 92 12.97 0.72 -1.94
CA ASN A 92 14.15 1.33 -2.54
C ASN A 92 14.73 2.48 -1.70
N ALA A 93 14.06 2.87 -0.61
CA ALA A 93 14.53 3.91 0.28
C ALA A 93 15.82 3.45 0.98
N LYS A 94 16.87 4.26 0.87
CA LYS A 94 18.17 3.98 1.50
C LYS A 94 18.20 4.62 2.88
N SER A 95 17.95 3.85 3.92
CA SER A 95 18.43 4.18 5.27
C SER A 95 19.93 3.91 5.29
N GLY A 96 20.78 4.87 5.67
CA GLY A 96 22.25 4.79 5.61
C GLY A 96 22.94 3.74 6.51
N SER A 97 22.27 2.62 6.81
CA SER A 97 22.72 1.51 7.66
C SER A 97 23.24 0.34 6.84
N THR A 98 24.35 -0.25 7.31
CA THR A 98 25.06 -1.40 6.71
C THR A 98 24.66 -2.70 7.39
N ALA A 99 23.43 -3.19 7.17
CA ALA A 99 23.03 -4.52 7.65
C ALA A 99 23.56 -5.65 6.75
N LYS A 100 23.58 -6.90 7.24
CA LYS A 100 23.95 -8.10 6.46
C LYS A 100 22.90 -8.37 5.38
N ASN A 101 23.29 -8.90 4.22
CA ASN A 101 22.44 -8.96 3.02
C ASN A 101 21.01 -9.53 3.21
N ALA A 102 20.83 -10.59 3.99
CA ALA A 102 19.50 -11.16 4.26
C ALA A 102 18.63 -10.23 5.13
N ASP A 103 19.23 -9.62 6.15
CA ASP A 103 18.58 -8.62 7.02
C ASP A 103 18.23 -7.35 6.23
N VAL A 104 19.00 -7.01 5.19
CA VAL A 104 18.75 -5.83 4.35
C VAL A 104 17.45 -5.96 3.56
N LEU A 105 17.17 -7.14 2.97
CA LEU A 105 15.92 -7.35 2.22
C LEU A 105 14.72 -7.34 3.15
N GLU A 106 14.82 -8.01 4.30
CA GLU A 106 13.79 -8.01 5.34
C GLU A 106 13.46 -6.58 5.80
N TYR A 107 14.50 -5.79 6.11
CA TYR A 107 14.34 -4.41 6.54
C TYR A 107 13.70 -3.53 5.47
N ARG A 108 14.13 -3.67 4.20
CA ARG A 108 13.52 -2.93 3.07
C ARG A 108 12.04 -3.26 2.89
N HIS A 109 11.66 -4.52 3.08
CA HIS A 109 10.25 -4.91 3.01
C HIS A 109 9.46 -4.39 4.22
N SER A 110 10.02 -4.41 5.43
CA SER A 110 9.40 -3.76 6.60
C SER A 110 9.16 -2.27 6.35
N THR A 111 10.19 -1.54 5.92
CA THR A 111 10.07 -0.10 5.61
C THR A 111 9.04 0.16 4.50
N ALA A 112 8.95 -0.72 3.50
CA ALA A 112 7.93 -0.61 2.46
C ALA A 112 6.50 -0.82 3.00
N PHE A 113 6.33 -1.77 3.94
CA PHE A 113 5.06 -1.99 4.62
C PHE A 113 4.66 -0.78 5.46
N GLU A 114 5.56 -0.27 6.30
CA GLU A 114 5.34 0.93 7.11
C GLU A 114 5.02 2.14 6.22
N SER A 115 5.70 2.28 5.08
CA SER A 115 5.42 3.35 4.10
C SER A 115 3.98 3.28 3.57
N LEU A 116 3.49 2.07 3.25
CA LEU A 116 2.11 1.86 2.79
C LEU A 116 1.09 2.24 3.88
N ILE A 117 1.32 1.82 5.12
CA ILE A 117 0.47 2.16 6.26
C ILE A 117 0.42 3.68 6.46
N GLY A 118 1.58 4.34 6.49
CA GLY A 118 1.66 5.79 6.66
C GLY A 118 1.02 6.57 5.53
N TYR A 119 1.14 6.06 4.30
CA TYR A 119 0.49 6.63 3.13
C TYR A 119 -1.04 6.57 3.23
N LEU A 120 -1.61 5.39 3.51
CA LEU A 120 -3.06 5.22 3.64
C LEU A 120 -3.63 6.05 4.79
N TYR A 121 -2.88 6.16 5.89
CA TYR A 121 -3.22 7.01 7.03
C TYR A 121 -3.30 8.49 6.63
N TYR A 122 -2.28 9.05 5.96
CA TYR A 122 -2.30 10.46 5.56
C TYR A 122 -3.22 10.76 4.38
N LYS A 123 -3.50 9.76 3.53
CA LYS A 123 -4.56 9.82 2.52
C LYS A 123 -5.97 9.79 3.14
N GLN A 124 -6.07 9.54 4.46
CA GLN A 124 -7.32 9.37 5.20
C GLN A 124 -8.20 8.25 4.62
N ALA A 125 -7.58 7.27 3.97
CA ALA A 125 -8.24 6.11 3.39
C ALA A 125 -8.46 5.05 4.49
N TYR A 126 -9.16 5.40 5.57
CA TYR A 126 -9.21 4.60 6.79
C TYR A 126 -9.86 3.23 6.62
N GLU A 127 -10.86 3.11 5.74
CA GLU A 127 -11.45 1.80 5.42
C GLU A 127 -10.41 0.88 4.75
N ARG A 128 -9.65 1.42 3.79
CA ARG A 128 -8.58 0.68 3.11
C ARG A 128 -7.41 0.37 4.04
N LEU A 129 -7.05 1.31 4.91
CA LEU A 129 -6.05 1.12 5.95
C LEU A 129 -6.43 -0.03 6.89
N ASN A 130 -7.67 -0.04 7.39
CA ASN A 130 -8.17 -1.12 8.25
C ASN A 130 -8.16 -2.46 7.52
N TYR A 131 -8.61 -2.51 6.26
CA TYR A 131 -8.54 -3.72 5.45
C TYR A 131 -7.12 -4.28 5.34
N ILE A 132 -6.13 -3.43 5.04
CA ILE A 132 -4.72 -3.84 4.91
C ILE A 132 -4.16 -4.34 6.26
N MET A 133 -4.45 -3.63 7.36
CA MET A 133 -3.99 -4.02 8.71
C MET A 133 -4.65 -5.31 9.21
N GLU A 134 -5.93 -5.52 8.95
CA GLU A 134 -6.62 -6.77 9.32
C GLU A 134 -6.10 -7.94 8.49
N ALA A 135 -5.90 -7.74 7.19
CA ALA A 135 -5.31 -8.75 6.30
C ALA A 135 -3.88 -9.14 6.75
N SER A 136 -3.10 -8.20 7.29
CA SER A 136 -1.75 -8.47 7.78
C SER A 136 -1.69 -9.37 9.03
N LEU A 137 -2.80 -9.58 9.74
CA LEU A 137 -2.86 -10.44 10.93
C LEU A 137 -2.74 -11.94 10.61
N ALA A 138 -3.07 -12.36 9.38
CA ALA A 138 -3.09 -13.76 8.95
C ALA A 138 -2.57 -13.95 7.51
N PRO A 139 -1.29 -13.59 7.23
CA PRO A 139 -0.74 -13.57 5.88
C PRO A 139 -0.76 -14.95 5.19
N GLU A 140 -0.64 -16.03 5.95
CA GLU A 140 -0.74 -17.40 5.43
C GLU A 140 -2.09 -17.72 4.78
N LYS A 141 -3.20 -17.10 5.24
CA LYS A 141 -4.51 -17.32 4.63
C LYS A 141 -4.61 -16.68 3.26
N ILE A 142 -4.01 -15.51 3.09
CA ILE A 142 -3.98 -14.80 1.81
C ILE A 142 -3.18 -15.61 0.78
N THR A 143 -2.01 -16.10 1.17
CA THR A 143 -1.17 -16.94 0.30
C THR A 143 -1.89 -18.24 -0.10
N ALA A 144 -2.64 -18.86 0.82
CA ALA A 144 -3.39 -20.07 0.53
C ALA A 144 -4.55 -19.85 -0.45
N LEU A 145 -5.30 -18.75 -0.30
CA LEU A 145 -6.39 -18.39 -1.23
C LEU A 145 -5.85 -18.12 -2.64
N ALA A 146 -4.78 -17.34 -2.76
CA ALA A 146 -4.16 -17.03 -4.06
C ALA A 146 -3.65 -18.30 -4.77
N ALA A 147 -3.09 -19.26 -4.04
CA ALA A 147 -2.68 -20.55 -4.61
C ALA A 147 -3.88 -21.32 -5.17
N SER A 148 -5.01 -21.37 -4.44
CA SER A 148 -6.22 -22.09 -4.86
C SER A 148 -6.91 -21.49 -6.10
N GLU A 149 -6.85 -20.16 -6.28
CA GLU A 149 -7.40 -19.50 -7.46
C GLU A 149 -6.55 -19.75 -8.73
N SER A 150 -5.23 -19.93 -8.58
CA SER A 150 -4.34 -20.24 -9.71
C SER A 150 -4.48 -21.68 -10.22
N GLU A 151 -4.94 -22.62 -9.39
CA GLU A 151 -5.17 -24.03 -9.77
C GLU A 151 -6.54 -24.25 -10.43
N ALA A 152 -7.48 -23.30 -10.27
CA ALA A 152 -8.71 -23.23 -11.03
C ALA A 152 -8.43 -22.70 -12.45
N GLY A 153 -7.76 -23.52 -13.27
CA GLY A 153 -7.40 -23.19 -14.66
C GLY A 153 -8.62 -22.72 -15.50
N PRO A 154 -8.38 -22.02 -16.63
CA PRO A 154 -9.44 -21.43 -17.43
C PRO A 154 -10.40 -22.52 -17.90
N ALA A 155 -11.70 -22.37 -17.58
CA ALA A 155 -12.75 -23.19 -18.13
C ALA A 155 -12.61 -23.23 -19.66
N SER A 156 -12.36 -24.42 -20.20
CA SER A 156 -12.20 -24.67 -21.63
C SER A 156 -13.51 -24.38 -22.35
N ASN A 157 -13.65 -23.17 -22.87
CA ASN A 157 -14.73 -22.84 -23.79
C ASN A 157 -14.40 -23.45 -25.15
N GLN A 158 -15.01 -24.60 -25.47
CA GLN A 158 -14.93 -25.16 -26.83
C GLN A 158 -15.76 -24.29 -27.79
N PRO A 159 -15.24 -23.93 -28.97
CA PRO A 159 -16.07 -23.26 -29.97
C PRO A 159 -16.90 -24.32 -30.73
N GLY A 160 -18.20 -24.36 -30.44
CA GLY A 160 -19.19 -24.99 -31.32
C GLY A 160 -19.43 -24.09 -32.53
N GLY A 161 -19.11 -24.60 -33.71
CA GLY A 161 -19.27 -23.88 -34.98
C GLY A 161 -20.66 -23.97 -35.62
N THR A 162 -20.76 -23.26 -36.75
CA THR A 162 -21.85 -23.17 -37.76
C THR A 162 -23.00 -22.22 -37.35
N ASP A 163 -23.51 -21.30 -38.16
CA ASP A 163 -23.51 -21.14 -39.63
C ASP A 163 -23.93 -19.70 -40.02
N ALA A 164 -23.57 -19.32 -41.25
CA ALA A 164 -24.16 -18.35 -42.19
C ALA A 164 -24.74 -16.98 -41.74
N GLY A 165 -24.29 -15.91 -42.40
CA GLY A 165 -24.96 -14.61 -42.38
C GLY A 165 -24.27 -13.51 -43.19
N THR A 166 -24.41 -13.55 -44.51
CA THR A 166 -24.06 -12.51 -45.49
C THR A 166 -24.57 -11.09 -45.15
N GLY A 167 -23.71 -10.08 -45.33
CA GLY A 167 -24.11 -8.66 -45.37
C GLY A 167 -22.95 -7.70 -45.65
N ARG A 168 -22.75 -7.33 -46.93
CA ARG A 168 -21.93 -6.18 -47.38
C ARG A 168 -22.61 -4.87 -47.00
N VAL A 169 -21.87 -3.84 -46.56
CA VAL A 169 -21.82 -2.46 -47.13
C VAL A 169 -20.47 -1.79 -46.73
N GLN A 170 -20.03 -0.88 -47.60
CA GLN A 170 -18.77 -0.16 -47.79
C GLN A 170 -18.62 1.16 -47.00
N ALA A 171 -17.36 1.65 -46.98
CA ALA A 171 -16.90 3.06 -46.95
C ALA A 171 -17.02 3.81 -45.61
N ASP A 172 -16.16 4.75 -45.22
CA ASP A 172 -15.04 5.47 -45.86
C ASP A 172 -14.13 6.08 -44.77
N ALA A 173 -13.01 6.66 -45.19
CA ALA A 173 -12.02 7.54 -44.56
C ALA A 173 -12.55 8.55 -43.49
N SER A 174 -11.75 9.24 -42.67
CA SER A 174 -10.42 9.85 -42.87
C SER A 174 -9.92 10.48 -41.56
N GLU A 175 -8.60 10.67 -41.48
CA GLU A 175 -7.88 11.84 -40.90
C GLU A 175 -7.81 12.05 -39.37
N GLU A 176 -6.65 11.64 -38.81
CA GLU A 176 -5.78 12.50 -37.98
C GLU A 176 -5.17 13.63 -38.86
N PRO A 177 -4.70 14.81 -38.34
CA PRO A 177 -3.55 14.86 -37.42
C PRO A 177 -3.39 16.10 -36.49
N GLU A 178 -2.36 16.01 -35.61
CA GLU A 178 -1.38 17.05 -35.18
C GLU A 178 -1.86 18.41 -34.59
N ALA A 179 -1.14 19.16 -33.75
CA ALA A 179 0.07 19.01 -32.93
C ALA A 179 0.28 20.33 -32.15
N ALA A 180 1.12 20.26 -31.11
CA ALA A 180 2.15 21.23 -30.71
C ALA A 180 1.79 22.67 -30.27
N GLY A 181 2.28 23.01 -29.07
CA GLY A 181 2.59 24.38 -28.65
C GLY A 181 3.44 24.35 -27.38
N ALA A 182 4.74 24.59 -27.53
CA ALA A 182 5.77 24.51 -26.49
C ALA A 182 5.92 25.79 -25.64
N ASP A 183 6.39 25.57 -24.40
CA ASP A 183 7.30 26.32 -23.49
C ASP A 183 7.94 27.67 -23.94
N PRO A 184 8.38 28.59 -23.02
CA PRO A 184 9.44 28.24 -22.04
C PRO A 184 9.56 29.01 -20.69
N GLU A 185 10.34 28.37 -19.81
CA GLU A 185 11.41 28.88 -18.90
C GLU A 185 11.15 29.67 -17.59
N ALA A 186 12.02 29.32 -16.62
CA ALA A 186 12.14 29.71 -15.21
C ALA A 186 12.84 31.08 -14.97
N PRO A 187 13.09 31.51 -13.70
CA PRO A 187 14.28 31.07 -12.92
C PRO A 187 13.96 30.71 -11.44
N SER A 188 14.68 29.76 -10.82
CA SER A 188 15.82 29.97 -9.89
C SER A 188 15.59 31.03 -8.79
N ASP A 189 15.51 30.60 -7.52
CA ASP A 189 16.54 30.98 -6.54
C ASP A 189 16.42 30.28 -5.17
N ALA A 190 17.59 30.15 -4.55
CA ALA A 190 17.90 29.52 -3.29
C ALA A 190 17.37 30.30 -2.07
N HIS A 191 17.16 29.58 -0.95
CA HIS A 191 17.65 29.88 0.42
C HIS A 191 17.06 28.82 1.37
N LYS A 192 17.80 27.79 1.77
CA LYS A 192 18.52 27.73 3.06
C LYS A 192 17.92 28.63 4.15
N LEU A 193 17.12 28.02 5.03
CA LEU A 193 17.24 28.02 6.49
C LEU A 193 16.59 26.75 7.03
#